data_AF-A0A645I2M1-F1
#
_entry.id   AF-A0A645I2M1-F1
#
_cell.length_a   1.000
_cell.length_b   1.000
_cell.length_c   1.000
_cell.angle_alpha   90.00
_cell.angle_beta   90.00
_cell.angle_gamma   90.00
#
_symmetry.space_group_name_H-M   'P 1'
#
loop_
_entity.id
_entity.type
_entity.pdbx_description
1 polymer ?
#
loop_
_entity_poly.entity_id
_entity_poly.type
_entity_poly.pdbx_seq_one_letter_code
_entity_poly.pdbx_strand_id
1 'polypeptide(L)'
;MAEKGLNPAGIISGDMARAYKPHKELFEKALEIAGVTAKEVIHIGDSAASDVKGALAAGITPILLDRTGKEEAGEARIIHSLPEILDYIDE
;
A
#
# COMPACT_ATOMS: atom_id res chain seq x y z
N MET A 1 -13.95 8.16 7.76
CA MET A 1 -12.70 8.90 7.47
C MET A 1 -12.79 10.36 7.90
N ALA A 2 -13.80 11.11 7.44
CA ALA A 2 -13.99 12.52 7.82
C ALA A 2 -14.12 12.75 9.35
N GLU A 3 -14.81 11.87 10.09
CA GLU A 3 -14.90 11.93 11.57
C GLU A 3 -13.54 11.80 12.27
N LYS A 4 -12.55 11.22 11.59
CA LYS A 4 -11.16 11.10 12.05
C LYS A 4 -10.26 12.20 11.47
N GLY A 5 -10.83 13.20 10.80
CA GLY A 5 -10.10 14.28 10.12
C GLY A 5 -9.40 13.86 8.83
N LEU A 6 -9.70 12.68 8.28
CA LEU A 6 -9.05 12.17 7.07
C LEU A 6 -9.91 12.42 5.82
N ASN A 7 -9.30 13.02 4.79
CA ASN A 7 -9.93 13.39 3.53
C ASN A 7 -9.15 12.80 2.35
N PRO A 8 -9.28 11.48 2.08
CA PRO A 8 -8.58 10.85 0.97
C PRO A 8 -9.13 11.33 -0.37
N ALA A 9 -8.26 11.41 -1.39
CA ALA A 9 -8.66 11.75 -2.76
C ALA A 9 -9.55 10.65 -3.40
N GLY A 10 -9.44 9.41 -2.93
CA GLY A 10 -10.26 8.28 -3.36
C GLY A 10 -10.26 7.17 -2.31
N ILE A 11 -11.30 6.32 -2.34
CA ILE A 11 -11.42 5.14 -1.46
C ILE A 11 -11.74 3.96 -2.35
N ILE A 12 -10.89 2.93 -2.32
CA ILE A 12 -11.10 1.65 -3.01
C ILE A 12 -11.28 0.57 -1.95
N SER A 13 -12.29 -0.29 -2.13
CA SER A 13 -12.56 -1.44 -1.26
C SER A 13 -12.53 -2.74 -2.07
N GLY A 14 -12.37 -3.87 -1.38
CA GLY A 14 -12.40 -5.19 -2.01
C GLY A 14 -13.71 -5.47 -2.74
N ASP A 15 -14.83 -4.96 -2.24
CA ASP A 15 -16.14 -5.10 -2.89
C ASP A 15 -16.20 -4.36 -4.23
N MET A 16 -15.57 -3.19 -4.32
CA MET A 16 -15.48 -2.40 -5.54
C MET A 16 -14.65 -3.11 -6.61
N ALA A 17 -13.56 -3.76 -6.19
CA ALA A 17 -12.69 -4.53 -7.08
C ALA A 17 -13.17 -5.97 -7.34
N ARG A 18 -14.16 -6.45 -6.57
CA ARG A 18 -14.55 -7.87 -6.48
C ARG A 18 -13.36 -8.81 -6.21
N ALA A 19 -12.36 -8.29 -5.50
CA ALA A 19 -11.11 -8.97 -5.19
C ALA A 19 -10.55 -8.42 -3.88
N TYR A 20 -9.95 -9.27 -3.05
CA TYR A 20 -9.36 -8.89 -1.78
C TYR A 20 -7.85 -9.10 -1.82
N LYS A 21 -7.09 -8.32 -1.05
CA LYS A 21 -5.66 -8.55 -0.88
C LYS A 21 -5.39 -10.03 -0.49
N PRO A 22 -4.37 -10.70 -1.06
CA PRO A 22 -3.31 -10.18 -1.92
C PRO A 22 -3.62 -10.21 -3.43
N HIS A 23 -4.87 -10.42 -3.85
CA HIS A 23 -5.21 -10.42 -5.27
C HIS A 23 -4.87 -9.06 -5.91
N LYS A 24 -4.06 -9.11 -6.97
CA LYS A 24 -3.49 -7.92 -7.62
C LYS A 24 -4.56 -7.02 -8.24
N GLU A 25 -5.72 -7.58 -8.57
CA GLU A 25 -6.86 -6.89 -9.18
C GLU A 25 -7.35 -5.70 -8.34
N LEU A 26 -7.25 -5.78 -7.01
CA LEU A 26 -7.56 -4.65 -6.13
C LEU A 26 -6.57 -3.49 -6.30
N PHE A 27 -5.29 -3.81 -6.42
CA PHE A 27 -4.21 -2.83 -6.60
C PHE A 27 -4.24 -2.24 -8.02
N GLU A 28 -4.44 -3.08 -9.03
CA GLU A 28 -4.64 -2.66 -10.43
C GLU A 28 -5.86 -1.73 -10.53
N LYS A 29 -6.95 -2.02 -9.83
CA LYS A 29 -8.12 -1.13 -9.80
C LYS A 29 -7.83 0.22 -9.15
N ALA A 30 -7.02 0.24 -8.09
CA ALA A 30 -6.59 1.48 -7.46
C ALA A 30 -5.74 2.33 -8.42
N LEU A 31 -4.80 1.71 -9.16
CA LEU A 31 -4.01 2.37 -10.20
C LEU A 31 -4.89 2.94 -11.33
N GLU A 32 -5.85 2.15 -11.81
CA GLU A 32 -6.81 2.55 -12.85
C GLU A 32 -7.61 3.80 -12.42
N ILE A 33 -8.16 3.79 -11.21
CA ILE A 33 -8.97 4.91 -10.69
C ILE A 33 -8.09 6.15 -10.45
N ALA A 34 -6.86 5.95 -9.96
CA ALA A 34 -5.93 7.05 -9.70
C ALA A 34 -5.30 7.62 -10.99
N GLY A 35 -5.34 6.88 -12.11
CA GLY A 35 -4.78 7.31 -13.39
C GLY A 35 -3.25 7.37 -13.42
N VAL A 36 -2.58 6.53 -12.62
CA VAL A 36 -1.11 6.50 -12.48
C VAL A 36 -0.57 5.10 -12.75
N THR A 37 0.73 5.01 -13.05
CA THR A 37 1.42 3.73 -13.25
C THR A 37 1.92 3.16 -11.93
N ALA A 38 2.15 1.85 -11.87
CA ALA A 38 2.65 1.19 -10.66
C ALA A 38 4.01 1.73 -10.17
N LYS A 39 4.83 2.27 -11.08
CA LYS A 39 6.15 2.84 -10.77
C LYS A 39 6.09 4.19 -10.08
N GLU A 40 4.96 4.88 -10.16
CA GLU A 40 4.73 6.19 -9.54
C GLU A 40 4.07 6.05 -8.15
N VAL A 41 3.88 4.81 -7.68
CA VAL A 41 3.07 4.51 -6.51
C VAL A 41 3.88 3.70 -5.50
N ILE A 42 3.75 4.11 -4.24
CA ILE A 42 4.12 3.30 -3.08
C ILE A 42 2.84 2.77 -2.40
N HIS A 43 2.87 1.52 -1.96
CA HIS A 43 1.80 0.94 -1.15
C HIS A 43 2.28 0.70 0.27
N ILE A 44 1.60 1.29 1.24
CA ILE A 44 1.94 1.18 2.66
C ILE A 44 0.87 0.34 3.37
N GLY A 45 1.28 -0.73 4.03
CA GLY A 45 0.38 -1.59 4.82
C GLY A 45 1.12 -2.34 5.92
N ASP A 46 0.39 -3.01 6.80
CA ASP A 46 0.91 -3.69 7.99
C ASP A 46 1.00 -5.22 7.84
N SER A 47 0.61 -5.76 6.67
CA SER A 47 0.57 -7.20 6.43
C SER A 47 1.48 -7.61 5.28
N ALA A 48 2.57 -8.33 5.57
CA ALA A 48 3.44 -8.89 4.53
C ALA A 48 2.67 -9.82 3.56
N ALA A 49 1.79 -10.67 4.10
CA ALA A 49 1.05 -11.66 3.31
C ALA A 49 -0.01 -11.04 2.37
N SER A 50 -0.59 -9.89 2.74
CA SER A 50 -1.69 -9.29 1.99
C SER A 50 -1.30 -7.98 1.28
N ASP A 51 -0.62 -7.06 1.96
CA ASP A 51 -0.21 -5.76 1.41
C ASP A 51 1.04 -5.88 0.56
N VAL A 52 2.14 -6.38 1.14
CA VAL A 52 3.42 -6.46 0.43
C VAL A 52 3.31 -7.37 -0.78
N LYS A 53 2.81 -8.59 -0.58
CA LYS A 53 2.65 -9.57 -1.67
C LYS A 53 1.73 -9.05 -2.79
N GLY A 54 0.64 -8.37 -2.43
CA GLY A 54 -0.31 -7.84 -3.40
C GLY A 54 0.25 -6.67 -4.20
N ALA A 55 0.95 -5.75 -3.54
CA ALA A 55 1.62 -4.63 -4.18
C ALA A 55 2.72 -5.11 -5.14
N LEU A 56 3.57 -6.05 -4.71
CA LEU A 56 4.61 -6.64 -5.57
C LEU A 56 4.01 -7.32 -6.81
N ALA A 57 2.92 -8.06 -6.65
CA ALA A 57 2.23 -8.72 -7.76
C ALA A 57 1.62 -7.73 -8.78
N ALA A 58 1.33 -6.50 -8.36
CA ALA A 58 0.88 -5.39 -9.20
C ALA A 58 2.04 -4.50 -9.71
N GLY A 59 3.29 -4.82 -9.35
CA GLY A 59 4.47 -4.02 -9.70
C GLY A 59 4.61 -2.70 -8.95
N ILE A 60 3.90 -2.55 -7.83
CA ILE A 60 3.91 -1.36 -6.96
C ILE A 60 5.00 -1.55 -5.91
N THR A 61 5.73 -0.48 -5.56
CA THR A 61 6.74 -0.51 -4.49
C THR A 61 6.06 -0.66 -3.12
N PRO A 62 6.30 -1.76 -2.38
CA PRO A 62 5.69 -1.96 -1.07
C PRO A 62 6.54 -1.36 0.06
N ILE A 63 5.85 -0.84 1.08
CA ILE A 63 6.44 -0.46 2.36
C ILE A 63 5.61 -1.11 3.47
N LEU A 64 6.28 -1.92 4.29
CA LEU A 64 5.68 -2.61 5.42
C LEU A 64 5.80 -1.74 6.68
N LEU A 65 4.66 -1.36 7.26
CA LEU A 65 4.60 -0.74 8.57
C LEU A 65 4.58 -1.82 9.65
N ASP A 66 5.75 -2.18 10.16
CA ASP A 66 5.88 -3.11 11.29
C ASP A 66 6.19 -2.34 12.58
N ARG A 67 5.17 -2.04 13.37
CA ARG A 67 5.34 -1.35 14.66
C ARG A 67 5.94 -2.23 15.76
N THR A 68 6.07 -3.54 15.53
CA THR A 68 6.52 -4.50 16.54
C THR A 68 7.99 -4.88 16.39
N GLY A 69 8.59 -4.64 15.23
CA GLY A 69 9.98 -4.98 14.92
C GLY A 69 10.22 -6.49 14.83
N LYS A 70 9.22 -7.25 14.36
CA LYS A 70 9.24 -8.71 14.28
C LYS A 70 9.23 -9.24 12.85
N GLU A 71 8.90 -8.39 11.89
CA GLU A 71 8.84 -8.77 10.49
C GLU A 71 10.22 -8.65 9.84
N GLU A 72 10.48 -9.49 8.85
CA GLU A 72 11.67 -9.39 8.01
C GLU A 72 11.33 -8.63 6.72
N ALA A 73 12.26 -7.79 6.27
CA ALA A 73 12.02 -6.86 5.16
C ALA A 73 11.63 -7.56 3.86
N GLY A 74 12.17 -8.75 3.60
CA GLY A 74 11.96 -9.44 2.33
C GLY A 74 12.27 -8.52 1.14
N GLU A 75 11.29 -8.34 0.26
CA GLU A 75 11.37 -7.42 -0.89
C GLU A 75 10.78 -6.02 -0.61
N ALA A 76 10.28 -5.78 0.60
CA ALA A 76 9.74 -4.49 1.02
C ALA A 76 10.73 -3.71 1.89
N ARG A 77 10.55 -2.38 1.94
CA ARG A 77 11.15 -1.58 3.01
C ARG A 77 10.30 -1.72 4.27
N ILE A 78 10.93 -1.79 5.44
CA ILE A 78 10.23 -1.75 6.73
C ILE A 78 10.39 -0.36 7.34
N ILE A 79 9.28 0.18 7.80
CA ILE A 79 9.22 1.33 8.70
C ILE A 79 8.52 0.93 9.98
N HIS A 80 8.88 1.56 11.10
CA HIS A 80 8.28 1.27 12.40
C HIS A 80 7.21 2.28 12.81
N SER A 81 7.13 3.40 12.09
CA SER A 81 6.14 4.45 12.26
C SER A 81 5.84 5.13 10.92
N LEU A 82 4.63 5.66 10.76
CA LEU A 82 4.24 6.33 9.52
C LEU A 82 5.14 7.53 9.17
N PRO A 83 5.62 8.38 10.11
CA PRO A 83 6.48 9.51 9.77
C PRO A 83 7.80 9.15 9.06
N GLU A 84 8.35 7.96 9.29
CA GLU A 84 9.57 7.47 8.60
C GLU A 84 9.37 7.38 7.08
N ILE A 85 8.12 7.38 6.60
CA ILE A 85 7.84 7.40 5.17
C ILE A 85 8.39 8.64 4.46
N LEU A 86 8.49 9.76 5.19
CA LEU A 86 8.89 11.04 4.61
C LEU A 86 10.31 10.99 4.06
N ASP A 87 11.18 10.14 4.62
CA ASP A 87 12.54 9.92 4.13
C ASP A 87 12.58 9.23 2.75
N TYR A 88 11.43 8.81 2.22
CA TYR A 88 11.30 8.05 0.97
C TYR A 88 10.39 8.67 -0.10
N ILE A 89 9.76 9.84 0.14
CA ILE A 89 8.78 10.44 -0.79
C ILE A 89 9.32 11.69 -1.52
N ASP A 90 10.52 12.17 -1.20
CA ASP A 90 11.06 13.44 -1.71
C ASP A 90 11.87 13.34 -3.04
N GLU A 91 11.57 12.39 -3.94
CA GLU A 91 12.15 12.32 -5.31
C GLU A 91 11.17 12.72 -6.41
#